data_AF-A0A0K2VDJ5-F1
#
_entry.id   AF-A0A0K2VDJ5-F1
#
_cell.length_a   1.000
_cell.length_b   1.000
_cell.length_c   1.000
_cell.angle_alpha   90.00
_cell.angle_beta   90.00
_cell.angle_gamma   90.00
#
_symmetry.space_group_name_H-M   'P 1'
#
loop_
_entity.id
_entity.type
_entity.pdbx_description
1 polymer ?
#
loop_
_entity_poly.entity_id
_entity_poly.type
_entity_poly.pdbx_seq_one_letter_code
_entity_poly.pdbx_strand_id
1 'polypeptide(L)'
;MDSSSGSTPDTKPGIGRALKRSGVKLYSKCSNHKHLHMILAQLKDVVGDSKTLSGSYAKSLKDLEKWASKEEYGALGDVFSGIAEIAALQLEVQREQIEMWSEFRKVFETILDNDRNVEERREKLGEIEAKEHKIKKELKKKSGSKKSSSSDITDLSEKLKVQEAETEIQKKSVSTLTKENEAIKLMLTKKGLVRLFEGLLESNEKSQIILASKKQLAHALPDVPDGAENLHELPYEGSVHTTRIVLDAKERMKNYRRCDSPPVYTSNPPPPPFNPYYGPPLDNRNSLLYPPLAGNQVESAFQKLGV
;
A
#
# COMPACT_ATOMS: atom_id res chain seq x y z
N MET A 1 35.55 51.64 -1.18
CA MET A 1 35.33 51.55 0.27
C MET A 1 33.83 51.62 0.47
N ASP A 2 33.07 50.57 0.77
CA ASP A 2 33.41 49.20 1.11
C ASP A 2 32.39 48.24 0.50
N SER A 3 32.92 47.10 0.07
CA SER A 3 32.17 45.91 -0.29
C SER A 3 31.66 45.24 0.98
N SER A 4 30.39 44.82 1.00
CA SER A 4 29.94 43.78 1.92
C SER A 4 28.86 42.93 1.26
N SER A 5 29.37 41.84 0.69
CA SER A 5 28.66 40.65 0.27
C SER A 5 27.95 39.99 1.46
N GLY A 6 26.61 40.01 1.45
CA GLY A 6 25.77 39.23 2.35
C GLY A 6 25.49 37.85 1.76
N SER A 7 26.18 36.85 2.29
CA SER A 7 26.11 35.43 1.94
C SER A 7 24.71 34.83 2.08
N THR A 8 24.29 34.11 1.05
CA THR A 8 23.20 33.11 1.08
C THR A 8 23.47 32.03 2.13
N PRO A 9 22.48 31.61 2.95
CA PRO A 9 22.63 30.43 3.78
C PRO A 9 22.45 29.19 2.90
N ASP A 10 23.56 28.50 2.64
CA ASP A 10 23.61 27.14 2.12
C ASP A 10 22.78 26.21 3.01
N THR A 11 21.56 25.92 2.57
CA THR A 11 20.73 24.90 3.20
C THR A 11 21.26 23.54 2.74
N LYS A 12 22.19 22.96 3.50
CA LYS A 12 22.70 21.59 3.30
C LYS A 12 21.51 20.63 3.07
N PRO A 13 21.45 19.88 1.96
CA PRO A 13 20.46 18.82 1.81
C PRO A 13 20.74 17.69 2.81
N GLY A 14 19.98 17.71 3.91
CA GLY A 14 19.50 16.55 4.65
C GLY A 14 20.48 15.40 4.94
N ILE A 15 21.45 15.62 5.83
CA ILE A 15 22.16 14.53 6.55
C ILE A 15 21.15 13.57 7.22
N GLY A 16 19.96 14.06 7.59
CA GLY A 16 18.85 13.24 8.11
C GLY A 16 18.26 12.22 7.11
N ARG A 17 18.32 12.47 5.79
CA ARG A 17 17.90 11.48 4.77
C ARG A 17 18.95 10.37 4.60
N ALA A 18 20.24 10.71 4.70
CA ALA A 18 21.33 9.73 4.63
C ALA A 18 21.38 8.81 5.88
N LEU A 19 21.08 9.35 7.06
CA LEU A 19 20.98 8.57 8.31
C LEU A 19 19.74 7.66 8.35
N LYS A 20 18.57 8.13 7.89
CA LYS A 20 17.37 7.27 7.76
C LYS A 20 17.59 6.09 6.80
N ARG A 21 18.29 6.30 5.69
CA ARG A 21 18.69 5.22 4.76
C ARG A 21 19.68 4.21 5.38
N SER A 22 20.43 4.61 6.39
CA SER A 22 21.43 3.75 7.04
C SER A 22 20.82 2.75 8.02
N GLY A 23 19.69 3.07 8.65
CA GLY A 23 18.93 2.13 9.50
C GLY A 23 18.33 0.96 8.73
N VAL A 24 17.84 1.21 7.50
CA VAL A 24 17.33 0.15 6.60
C VAL A 24 18.44 -0.83 6.20
N LYS A 25 19.68 -0.36 6.04
CA LYS A 25 20.83 -1.23 5.75
C LYS A 25 21.17 -2.16 6.92
N LEU A 26 20.92 -1.76 8.18
CA LEU A 26 21.25 -2.57 9.36
C LEU A 26 20.27 -3.75 9.57
N TYR A 27 18.97 -3.55 9.35
CA TYR A 27 17.99 -4.66 9.36
C TYR A 27 18.11 -5.59 8.12
N SER A 28 18.67 -5.08 7.02
CA SER A 28 18.75 -5.82 5.74
C SER A 28 19.86 -6.86 5.63
N LYS A 29 20.83 -6.89 6.54
CA LYS A 29 22.05 -7.69 6.36
C LYS A 29 21.90 -9.17 6.73
N CYS A 30 20.80 -9.59 7.38
CA CYS A 30 20.61 -10.97 7.84
C CYS A 30 19.16 -11.49 7.78
N SER A 31 18.26 -10.84 7.05
CA SER A 31 16.85 -11.27 6.97
C SER A 31 16.51 -11.83 5.59
N ASN A 32 15.91 -13.02 5.57
CA ASN A 32 15.30 -13.63 4.38
C ASN A 32 14.22 -12.73 3.73
N HIS A 33 13.78 -11.68 4.43
CA HIS A 33 12.72 -10.76 4.01
C HIS A 33 13.21 -9.33 3.74
N LYS A 34 14.48 -9.15 3.34
CA LYS A 34 15.09 -7.84 3.04
C LYS A 34 14.22 -6.93 2.17
N HIS A 35 13.64 -7.46 1.09
CA HIS A 35 12.84 -6.65 0.17
C HIS A 35 11.52 -6.21 0.77
N LEU A 36 10.84 -7.06 1.54
CA LEU A 36 9.62 -6.69 2.28
C LEU A 36 9.90 -5.58 3.29
N HIS A 37 11.01 -5.69 4.04
CA HIS A 37 11.43 -4.63 4.96
C HIS A 37 11.71 -3.30 4.24
N MET A 38 12.32 -3.34 3.06
CA MET A 38 12.57 -2.15 2.25
C MET A 38 11.27 -1.51 1.78
N ILE A 39 10.31 -2.30 1.28
CA ILE A 39 8.98 -1.81 0.88
C ILE A 39 8.28 -1.16 2.07
N LEU A 40 8.25 -1.82 3.23
CA LEU A 40 7.62 -1.29 4.45
C LEU A 40 8.23 0.03 4.92
N ALA A 41 9.55 0.17 4.80
CA ALA A 41 10.24 1.41 5.14
C ALA A 41 9.88 2.53 4.15
N GLN A 42 9.89 2.23 2.85
CA GLN A 42 9.54 3.20 1.81
C GLN A 42 8.08 3.64 1.89
N LEU A 43 7.14 2.73 2.13
CA LEU A 43 5.73 3.08 2.34
C LEU A 43 5.52 3.92 3.60
N LYS A 44 6.31 3.68 4.65
CA LYS A 44 6.32 4.54 5.84
C LYS A 44 6.79 5.96 5.51
N ASP A 45 7.82 6.09 4.68
CA ASP A 45 8.30 7.38 4.20
C ASP A 45 7.23 8.08 3.35
N VAL A 46 6.54 7.38 2.45
CA VAL A 46 5.42 7.94 1.66
C VAL A 46 4.36 8.54 2.58
N VAL A 47 3.92 7.82 3.61
CA VAL A 47 2.95 8.31 4.60
C VAL A 47 3.48 9.54 5.35
N GLY A 48 4.73 9.52 5.78
CA GLY A 48 5.36 10.62 6.52
C GLY A 48 5.54 11.89 5.68
N ASP A 49 6.00 11.73 4.44
CA ASP A 49 6.21 12.82 3.50
C ASP A 49 4.87 13.45 3.08
N SER A 50 3.84 12.62 2.89
CA SER A 50 2.48 13.09 2.57
C SER A 50 1.89 13.93 3.71
N LYS A 51 2.03 13.50 4.97
CA LYS A 51 1.64 14.30 6.15
C LYS A 51 2.39 15.63 6.22
N THR A 52 3.69 15.61 5.92
CA THR A 52 4.53 16.81 5.91
C THR A 52 4.09 17.79 4.82
N LEU A 53 3.78 17.29 3.63
CA LEU A 53 3.25 18.06 2.53
C LEU A 53 1.91 18.72 2.91
N SER A 54 0.94 17.95 3.41
CA SER A 54 -0.36 18.48 3.85
C SER A 54 -0.22 19.53 4.94
N GLY A 55 0.65 19.30 5.93
CA GLY A 55 0.91 20.26 6.99
C GLY A 55 1.56 21.55 6.50
N SER A 56 2.49 21.46 5.55
CA SER A 56 3.13 22.64 4.95
C SER A 56 2.14 23.40 4.06
N TYR A 57 1.31 22.68 3.30
CA TYR A 57 0.24 23.24 2.48
C TYR A 57 -0.77 24.03 3.34
N ALA A 58 -1.28 23.44 4.42
CA ALA A 58 -2.20 24.12 5.34
C ALA A 58 -1.62 25.41 5.94
N LYS A 59 -0.34 25.40 6.34
CA LYS A 59 0.34 26.59 6.85
C LYS A 59 0.45 27.67 5.77
N SER A 60 0.86 27.30 4.56
CA SER A 60 1.00 28.25 3.46
C SER A 60 -0.32 28.94 3.12
N LEU A 61 -1.44 28.23 3.18
CA LEU A 61 -2.77 28.81 2.94
C LEU A 61 -3.16 29.81 4.01
N LYS A 62 -2.90 29.50 5.27
CA LYS A 62 -3.15 30.42 6.38
C LYS A 62 -2.32 31.69 6.27
N ASP A 63 -1.06 31.56 5.87
CA ASP A 63 -0.17 32.71 5.68
C ASP A 63 -0.60 33.54 4.46
N LEU A 64 -1.03 32.90 3.36
CA LEU A 64 -1.60 33.57 2.19
C LEU A 64 -2.88 34.34 2.51
N GLU A 65 -3.82 33.73 3.23
CA GLU A 65 -5.06 34.38 3.65
C GLU A 65 -4.77 35.60 4.55
N LYS A 66 -3.83 35.45 5.49
CA LYS A 66 -3.40 36.54 6.37
C LYS A 66 -2.69 37.67 5.64
N TRP A 67 -1.94 37.36 4.59
CA TRP A 67 -1.33 38.35 3.72
C TRP A 67 -2.41 39.09 2.93
N ALA A 68 -3.27 38.36 2.23
CA ALA A 68 -4.32 38.92 1.38
C ALA A 68 -5.33 39.80 2.15
N SER A 69 -5.61 39.50 3.42
CA SER A 69 -6.51 40.32 4.26
C SER A 69 -5.93 41.69 4.66
N LYS A 70 -4.64 41.92 4.41
CA LYS A 70 -3.97 43.20 4.68
C LYS A 70 -3.76 44.02 3.42
N GLU A 71 -4.05 43.47 2.25
CA GLU A 71 -3.89 44.17 0.99
C GLU A 71 -5.00 45.20 0.83
N GLU A 72 -4.66 46.35 0.28
CA GLU A 72 -5.58 47.48 0.10
C GLU A 72 -6.64 47.18 -0.97
N TYR A 73 -6.32 46.32 -1.94
CA TYR A 73 -7.27 45.89 -2.96
C TYR A 73 -8.08 44.68 -2.48
N GLY A 74 -9.33 44.94 -2.05
CA GLY A 74 -10.19 43.96 -1.40
C GLY A 74 -10.50 42.69 -2.21
N ALA A 75 -10.35 42.71 -3.54
CA ALA A 75 -10.52 41.51 -4.37
C ALA A 75 -9.51 40.40 -4.01
N LEU A 76 -8.29 40.76 -3.61
CA LEU A 76 -7.29 39.78 -3.16
C LEU A 76 -7.77 39.07 -1.89
N GLY A 77 -8.24 39.83 -0.90
CA GLY A 77 -8.76 39.26 0.34
C GLY A 77 -9.92 38.29 0.09
N ASP A 78 -10.88 38.67 -0.75
CA ASP A 78 -12.05 37.84 -1.09
C ASP A 78 -11.67 36.56 -1.84
N VAL A 79 -10.84 36.66 -2.89
CA VAL A 79 -10.39 35.51 -3.68
C VAL A 79 -9.57 34.53 -2.84
N PHE A 80 -8.61 35.03 -2.04
CA PHE A 80 -7.78 34.16 -1.20
C PHE A 80 -8.54 33.54 -0.03
N SER A 81 -9.55 34.23 0.52
CA SER A 81 -10.47 33.63 1.49
C SER A 81 -11.25 32.47 0.87
N GLY A 82 -11.80 32.65 -0.34
CA GLY A 82 -12.44 31.57 -1.09
C GLY A 82 -11.50 30.40 -1.40
N ILE A 83 -10.25 30.67 -1.77
CA ILE A 83 -9.22 29.64 -2.03
C ILE A 83 -8.92 28.87 -0.74
N ALA A 84 -8.82 29.55 0.41
CA ALA A 84 -8.58 28.94 1.72
C ALA A 84 -9.75 28.02 2.12
N GLU A 85 -11.00 28.44 1.89
CA GLU A 85 -12.19 27.61 2.12
C GLU A 85 -12.19 26.34 1.26
N ILE A 86 -11.92 26.46 -0.04
CA ILE A 86 -11.84 25.28 -0.94
C ILE A 86 -10.62 24.41 -0.60
N ALA A 87 -9.56 25.01 -0.06
CA ALA A 87 -8.38 24.25 0.33
C ALA A 87 -8.59 23.33 1.54
N ALA A 88 -9.58 23.60 2.40
CA ALA A 88 -10.00 22.60 3.40
C ALA A 88 -10.33 21.27 2.71
N LEU A 89 -11.21 21.29 1.70
CA LEU A 89 -11.59 20.09 0.92
C LEU A 89 -10.37 19.33 0.36
N GLN A 90 -9.30 20.04 -0.02
CA GLN A 90 -8.06 19.41 -0.48
C GLN A 90 -7.32 18.68 0.65
N LEU A 91 -7.30 19.25 1.86
CA LEU A 91 -6.71 18.63 3.04
C LEU A 91 -7.49 17.37 3.46
N GLU A 92 -8.81 17.38 3.34
CA GLU A 92 -9.65 16.17 3.50
C GLU A 92 -9.23 15.07 2.51
N VAL A 93 -9.14 15.40 1.21
CA VAL A 93 -8.72 14.44 0.17
C VAL A 93 -7.30 13.91 0.43
N GLN A 94 -6.37 14.77 0.83
CA GLN A 94 -5.02 14.35 1.18
C GLN A 94 -4.98 13.43 2.42
N ARG A 95 -5.86 13.67 3.41
CA ARG A 95 -6.00 12.78 4.56
C ARG A 95 -6.46 11.39 4.15
N GLU A 96 -7.47 11.30 3.28
CA GLU A 96 -7.93 10.03 2.69
C GLU A 96 -6.78 9.32 1.95
N GLN A 97 -5.98 10.05 1.15
CA GLN A 97 -4.80 9.50 0.48
C GLN A 97 -3.75 8.94 1.44
N ILE A 98 -3.48 9.65 2.54
CA ILE A 98 -2.55 9.19 3.58
C ILE A 98 -3.04 7.89 4.22
N GLU A 99 -4.34 7.77 4.48
CA GLU A 99 -4.96 6.55 5.02
C GLU A 99 -4.84 5.40 4.03
N MET A 100 -5.09 5.62 2.73
CA MET A 100 -4.92 4.58 1.71
C MET A 100 -3.49 4.04 1.64
N TRP A 101 -2.48 4.91 1.68
CA TRP A 101 -1.08 4.48 1.74
C TRP A 101 -0.75 3.72 3.03
N SER A 102 -1.34 4.12 4.16
CA SER A 102 -1.20 3.42 5.44
C SER A 102 -1.82 2.02 5.40
N GLU A 103 -3.02 1.87 4.86
CA GLU A 103 -3.68 0.57 4.69
C GLU A 103 -2.92 -0.32 3.69
N PHE A 104 -2.43 0.24 2.59
CA PHE A 104 -1.59 -0.51 1.65
C PHE A 104 -0.28 -0.99 2.29
N ARG A 105 0.28 -0.23 3.23
CA ARG A 105 1.44 -0.68 4.02
C ARG A 105 1.09 -1.87 4.91
N LYS A 106 -0.08 -1.90 5.56
CA LYS A 106 -0.54 -3.03 6.41
C LYS A 106 -0.65 -4.35 5.63
N VAL A 107 -0.95 -4.29 4.33
CA VAL A 107 -0.93 -5.46 3.44
C VAL A 107 0.44 -6.16 3.48
N PHE A 108 1.53 -5.39 3.36
CA PHE A 108 2.89 -5.93 3.41
C PHE A 108 3.33 -6.33 4.82
N GLU A 109 2.78 -5.73 5.88
CA GLU A 109 3.01 -6.18 7.26
C GLU A 109 2.41 -7.58 7.47
N THR A 110 1.19 -7.78 6.99
CA THR A 110 0.51 -9.08 7.05
C THR A 110 1.26 -10.13 6.22
N ILE A 111 1.74 -9.77 5.02
CA ILE A 111 2.57 -10.67 4.21
C ILE A 111 3.86 -11.05 4.94
N LEU A 112 4.55 -10.09 5.56
CA LEU A 112 5.78 -10.35 6.31
C LEU A 112 5.54 -11.28 7.51
N ASP A 113 4.45 -11.10 8.23
CA ASP A 113 4.11 -11.95 9.37
C ASP A 113 3.79 -13.39 8.94
N ASN A 114 3.09 -13.58 7.82
CA ASN A 114 2.86 -14.91 7.27
C ASN A 114 4.16 -15.56 6.79
N ASP A 115 5.03 -14.80 6.15
CA ASP A 115 6.35 -15.26 5.71
C ASP A 115 7.22 -15.75 6.87
N ARG A 116 7.20 -15.04 8.01
CA ARG A 116 7.89 -15.47 9.23
C ARG A 116 7.34 -16.78 9.77
N ASN A 117 6.02 -16.97 9.78
CA ASN A 117 5.41 -18.23 10.20
C ASN A 117 5.84 -19.40 9.31
N VAL A 118 5.93 -19.21 7.98
CA VAL A 118 6.47 -20.24 7.07
C VAL A 118 7.92 -20.57 7.40
N GLU A 119 8.75 -19.55 7.66
CA GLU A 119 10.16 -19.74 7.99
C GLU A 119 10.35 -20.52 9.29
N GLU A 120 9.62 -20.16 10.36
CA GLU A 120 9.65 -20.89 11.63
C GLU A 120 9.30 -22.38 11.47
N ARG A 121 8.38 -22.70 10.55
CA ARG A 121 8.00 -24.09 10.26
C ARG A 121 9.08 -24.83 9.46
N ARG A 122 9.80 -24.12 8.57
CA ARG A 122 10.94 -24.67 7.83
C ARG A 122 12.12 -24.94 8.74
N GLU A 123 12.42 -24.04 9.67
CA GLU A 123 13.48 -24.22 10.66
C GLU A 123 13.22 -25.47 11.51
N LYS A 124 12.00 -25.63 12.03
CA LYS A 124 11.57 -26.83 12.78
C LYS A 124 11.70 -28.11 11.95
N LEU A 125 11.33 -28.07 10.66
CA LEU A 125 11.54 -29.21 9.77
C LEU A 125 13.04 -29.55 9.62
N GLY A 126 13.90 -28.54 9.48
CA GLY A 126 15.35 -28.74 9.42
C GLY A 126 15.92 -29.42 10.68
N GLU A 127 15.40 -29.09 11.87
CA GLU A 127 15.78 -29.78 13.11
C GLU A 127 15.36 -31.25 13.12
N ILE A 128 14.17 -31.55 12.62
CA ILE A 128 13.61 -32.92 12.52
C ILE A 128 14.43 -33.74 11.51
N GLU A 129 14.75 -33.16 10.35
CA GLU A 129 15.60 -33.78 9.34
C GLU A 129 17.03 -34.02 9.86
N ALA A 130 17.57 -33.10 10.65
CA ALA A 130 18.87 -33.28 11.29
C ALA A 130 18.86 -34.43 12.31
N LYS A 131 17.78 -34.59 13.09
CA LYS A 131 17.59 -35.74 13.99
C LYS A 131 17.50 -37.05 13.21
N GLU A 132 16.70 -37.11 12.14
CA GLU A 132 16.62 -38.27 11.25
C GLU A 132 18.00 -38.65 10.71
N HIS A 133 18.75 -37.66 10.20
CA HIS A 133 20.07 -37.87 9.65
C HIS A 133 21.07 -38.40 10.71
N LYS A 134 20.97 -37.93 11.95
CA LYS A 134 21.79 -38.43 13.07
C LYS A 134 21.48 -39.89 13.38
N ILE A 135 20.20 -40.27 13.47
CA ILE A 135 19.79 -41.66 13.71
C ILE A 135 20.25 -42.57 12.56
N LYS A 136 20.11 -42.12 11.29
CA LYS A 136 20.63 -42.85 10.11
C LYS A 136 22.13 -43.11 10.20
N LYS A 137 22.91 -42.10 10.60
CA LYS A 137 24.37 -42.24 10.80
C LYS A 137 24.71 -43.22 11.93
N GLU A 138 24.01 -43.15 13.05
CA GLU A 138 24.23 -44.05 14.19
C GLU A 138 23.87 -45.51 13.84
N LEU A 139 22.76 -45.73 13.14
CA LEU A 139 22.35 -47.06 12.67
C LEU A 139 23.38 -47.66 11.70
N LYS A 140 23.88 -46.87 10.74
CA LYS A 140 24.94 -47.30 9.81
C LYS A 140 26.24 -47.66 10.54
N LYS A 141 26.59 -46.89 11.59
CA LYS A 141 27.77 -47.17 12.41
C LYS A 141 27.63 -48.47 13.22
N LYS A 142 26.47 -48.69 13.86
CA LYS A 142 26.24 -49.90 14.67
C LYS A 142 26.11 -51.16 13.81
N SER A 143 25.43 -51.09 12.66
CA SER A 143 25.29 -52.23 11.74
C SER A 143 26.61 -52.70 11.12
N GLY A 144 27.58 -51.81 10.92
CA GLY A 144 28.92 -52.17 10.45
C GLY A 144 29.89 -52.69 11.54
N SER A 145 29.49 -52.70 12.82
CA SER A 145 30.35 -53.08 13.94
C SER A 145 30.08 -54.51 14.41
N LYS A 146 31.14 -55.34 14.48
CA LYS A 146 31.09 -56.73 14.97
C LYS A 146 30.79 -56.86 16.47
N LYS A 147 30.85 -55.76 17.24
CA LYS A 147 30.61 -55.74 18.71
C LYS A 147 29.19 -55.29 19.09
N SER A 148 28.35 -54.96 18.11
CA SER A 148 27.02 -54.41 18.35
C SER A 148 26.03 -55.53 18.68
N SER A 149 25.14 -55.32 19.66
CA SER A 149 24.06 -56.26 19.94
C SER A 149 23.00 -56.21 18.83
N SER A 150 22.37 -57.36 18.53
CA SER A 150 21.26 -57.41 17.57
C SER A 150 20.04 -56.60 18.05
N SER A 151 19.86 -56.50 19.37
CA SER A 151 18.79 -55.70 19.99
C SER A 151 18.99 -54.20 19.70
N ASP A 152 20.21 -53.69 19.90
CA ASP A 152 20.55 -52.28 19.67
C ASP A 152 20.29 -51.81 18.23
N ILE A 153 20.54 -52.70 17.26
CA ILE A 153 20.32 -52.42 15.84
C ILE A 153 18.82 -52.38 15.55
N THR A 154 18.06 -53.29 16.15
CA THR A 154 16.60 -53.37 16.01
C THR A 154 15.93 -52.13 16.59
N ASP A 155 16.31 -51.71 17.81
CA ASP A 155 15.76 -50.53 18.48
C ASP A 155 16.04 -49.24 17.69
N LEU A 156 17.26 -49.08 17.15
CA LEU A 156 17.60 -47.94 16.30
C LEU A 156 16.83 -47.97 14.98
N SER A 157 16.60 -49.15 14.40
CA SER A 157 15.81 -49.29 13.19
C SER A 157 14.34 -48.92 13.42
N GLU A 158 13.76 -49.27 14.57
CA GLU A 158 12.40 -48.90 14.91
C GLU A 158 12.28 -47.39 15.15
N LYS A 159 13.20 -46.81 15.92
CA LYS A 159 13.29 -45.34 16.10
C LYS A 159 13.43 -44.61 14.77
N LEU A 160 14.24 -45.14 13.85
CA LEU A 160 14.40 -44.55 12.52
C LEU A 160 13.08 -44.53 11.75
N LYS A 161 12.32 -45.64 11.74
CA LYS A 161 11.02 -45.72 11.06
C LYS A 161 10.04 -44.68 11.60
N VAL A 162 9.97 -44.51 12.92
CA VAL A 162 9.12 -43.49 13.56
C VAL A 162 9.56 -42.08 13.14
N GLN A 163 10.88 -41.81 13.16
CA GLN A 163 11.42 -40.52 12.79
C GLN A 163 11.21 -40.18 11.30
N GLU A 164 11.34 -41.16 10.40
CA GLU A 164 11.07 -40.99 8.97
C GLU A 164 9.59 -40.67 8.73
N ALA A 165 8.67 -41.37 9.42
CA ALA A 165 7.25 -41.09 9.34
C ALA A 165 6.92 -39.66 9.83
N GLU A 166 7.50 -39.23 10.95
CA GLU A 166 7.35 -37.86 11.47
C GLU A 166 7.89 -36.83 10.46
N THR A 167 9.06 -37.07 9.89
CA THR A 167 9.69 -36.17 8.92
C THR A 167 8.83 -36.01 7.67
N GLU A 168 8.28 -37.10 7.14
CA GLU A 168 7.39 -37.05 5.97
C GLU A 168 6.08 -36.31 6.26
N ILE A 169 5.51 -36.44 7.45
CA ILE A 169 4.34 -35.65 7.87
C ILE A 169 4.68 -34.17 7.89
N GLN A 170 5.82 -33.79 8.47
CA GLN A 170 6.23 -32.38 8.57
C GLN A 170 6.59 -31.77 7.22
N LYS A 171 7.26 -32.52 6.32
CA LYS A 171 7.51 -32.09 4.94
C LYS A 171 6.23 -31.75 4.20
N LYS A 172 5.21 -32.61 4.29
CA LYS A 172 3.89 -32.37 3.67
C LYS A 172 3.24 -31.12 4.25
N SER A 173 3.27 -30.97 5.59
CA SER A 173 2.73 -29.80 6.29
C SER A 173 3.38 -28.49 5.82
N VAL A 174 4.72 -28.42 5.81
CA VAL A 174 5.47 -27.24 5.35
C VAL A 174 5.24 -26.94 3.87
N SER A 175 5.15 -27.97 3.03
CA SER A 175 4.82 -27.83 1.61
C SER A 175 3.43 -27.22 1.41
N THR A 176 2.42 -27.71 2.13
CA THR A 176 1.05 -27.16 2.08
C THR A 176 1.04 -25.71 2.55
N LEU A 177 1.62 -25.43 3.72
CA LEU A 177 1.68 -24.08 4.27
C LEU A 177 2.41 -23.09 3.34
N THR A 178 3.49 -23.53 2.68
CA THR A 178 4.20 -22.70 1.70
C THR A 178 3.28 -22.32 0.54
N LYS A 179 2.51 -23.27 -0.01
CA LYS A 179 1.57 -23.01 -1.11
C LYS A 179 0.43 -22.07 -0.69
N GLU A 180 -0.11 -22.28 0.51
CA GLU A 180 -1.15 -21.41 1.07
C GLU A 180 -0.64 -19.99 1.27
N ASN A 181 0.59 -19.82 1.76
CA ASN A 181 1.22 -18.52 1.92
C ASN A 181 1.41 -17.79 0.57
N GLU A 182 1.82 -18.49 -0.49
CA GLU A 182 1.89 -17.89 -1.84
C GLU A 182 0.51 -17.44 -2.36
N ALA A 183 -0.54 -18.21 -2.10
CA ALA A 183 -1.90 -17.81 -2.43
C ALA A 183 -2.35 -16.56 -1.63
N ILE A 184 -2.01 -16.49 -0.34
CA ILE A 184 -2.29 -15.33 0.51
C ILE A 184 -1.57 -14.08 -0.01
N LYS A 185 -0.29 -14.18 -0.39
CA LYS A 185 0.46 -13.06 -0.98
C LYS A 185 -0.23 -12.51 -2.21
N LEU A 186 -0.62 -13.40 -3.14
CA LEU A 186 -1.30 -13.02 -4.37
C LEU A 186 -2.64 -12.33 -4.08
N MET A 187 -3.46 -12.92 -3.21
CA MET A 187 -4.77 -12.38 -2.83
C MET A 187 -4.64 -11.00 -2.16
N LEU A 188 -3.79 -10.89 -1.14
CA LEU A 188 -3.60 -9.65 -0.37
C LEU A 188 -3.02 -8.55 -1.24
N THR A 189 -2.03 -8.86 -2.08
CA THR A 189 -1.42 -7.89 -2.99
C THR A 189 -2.42 -7.40 -4.02
N LYS A 190 -3.17 -8.30 -4.66
CA LYS A 190 -4.22 -7.92 -5.62
C LYS A 190 -5.27 -7.02 -4.96
N LYS A 191 -5.81 -7.44 -3.81
CA LYS A 191 -6.82 -6.66 -3.07
C LYS A 191 -6.28 -5.29 -2.65
N GLY A 192 -5.05 -5.24 -2.15
CA GLY A 192 -4.38 -4.01 -1.75
C GLY A 192 -4.16 -3.03 -2.90
N LEU A 193 -3.67 -3.52 -4.04
CA LEU A 193 -3.42 -2.71 -5.24
C LEU A 193 -4.71 -2.16 -5.83
N VAL A 194 -5.74 -3.01 -5.97
CA VAL A 194 -7.06 -2.58 -6.46
C VAL A 194 -7.59 -1.48 -5.56
N ARG A 195 -7.68 -1.72 -4.24
CA ARG A 195 -8.19 -0.71 -3.29
C ARG A 195 -7.39 0.60 -3.33
N LEU A 196 -6.05 0.52 -3.38
CA LEU A 196 -5.19 1.71 -3.45
C LEU A 196 -5.44 2.52 -4.72
N PHE A 197 -5.39 1.88 -5.89
CA PHE A 197 -5.50 2.61 -7.15
C PHE A 197 -6.90 3.13 -7.41
N GLU A 198 -7.92 2.37 -7.01
CA GLU A 198 -9.30 2.83 -7.09
C GLU A 198 -9.54 4.09 -6.25
N GLY A 199 -9.07 4.10 -5.00
CA GLY A 199 -9.23 5.28 -4.15
C GLY A 199 -8.32 6.44 -4.56
N LEU A 200 -7.14 6.19 -5.16
CA LEU A 200 -6.30 7.24 -5.75
C LEU A 200 -6.96 7.87 -6.99
N LEU A 201 -7.65 7.09 -7.82
CA LEU A 201 -8.45 7.61 -8.93
C LEU A 201 -9.56 8.53 -8.42
N GLU A 202 -10.32 8.08 -7.42
CA GLU A 202 -11.35 8.90 -6.77
C GLU A 202 -10.77 10.20 -6.19
N SER A 203 -9.62 10.11 -5.51
CA SER A 203 -8.95 11.28 -4.95
C SER A 203 -8.49 12.27 -6.04
N ASN A 204 -8.07 11.77 -7.20
CA ASN A 204 -7.68 12.60 -8.33
C ASN A 204 -8.90 13.32 -8.92
N GLU A 205 -10.03 12.63 -9.09
CA GLU A 205 -11.27 13.22 -9.58
C GLU A 205 -11.78 14.32 -8.63
N LYS A 206 -11.79 14.06 -7.31
CA LYS A 206 -12.08 15.09 -6.30
C LYS A 206 -11.12 16.27 -6.39
N SER A 207 -9.82 16.02 -6.54
CA SER A 207 -8.81 17.08 -6.68
C SER A 207 -9.01 17.92 -7.94
N GLN A 208 -9.51 17.34 -9.05
CA GLN A 208 -9.84 18.11 -10.26
C GLN A 208 -10.97 19.10 -10.00
N ILE A 209 -12.02 18.72 -9.26
CA ILE A 209 -13.12 19.63 -8.87
C ILE A 209 -12.53 20.82 -8.10
N ILE A 210 -11.72 20.53 -7.08
CA ILE A 210 -11.10 21.54 -6.21
C ILE A 210 -10.19 22.48 -7.01
N LEU A 211 -9.31 21.94 -7.86
CA LEU A 211 -8.38 22.75 -8.66
C LEU A 211 -9.10 23.59 -9.70
N ALA A 212 -10.15 23.06 -10.34
CA ALA A 212 -10.97 23.81 -11.28
C ALA A 212 -11.65 25.01 -10.60
N SER A 213 -12.20 24.83 -9.39
CA SER A 213 -12.82 25.92 -8.64
C SER A 213 -11.79 26.95 -8.15
N LYS A 214 -10.60 26.53 -7.69
CA LYS A 214 -9.51 27.47 -7.36
C LYS A 214 -9.07 28.29 -8.57
N LYS A 215 -9.03 27.66 -9.75
CA LYS A 215 -8.75 28.36 -11.01
C LYS A 215 -9.83 29.39 -11.33
N GLN A 216 -11.12 29.06 -11.16
CA GLN A 216 -12.21 30.01 -11.35
C GLN A 216 -12.12 31.20 -10.39
N LEU A 217 -11.80 30.95 -9.11
CA LEU A 217 -11.55 32.02 -8.15
C LEU A 217 -10.40 32.94 -8.59
N ALA A 218 -9.30 32.38 -9.10
CA ALA A 218 -8.20 33.17 -9.62
C ALA A 218 -8.63 34.05 -10.82
N HIS A 219 -9.52 33.55 -11.68
CA HIS A 219 -10.09 34.32 -12.79
C HIS A 219 -11.08 35.42 -12.35
N ALA A 220 -11.52 35.44 -11.09
CA ALA A 220 -12.34 36.53 -10.58
C ALA A 220 -11.52 37.81 -10.30
N LEU A 221 -10.19 37.69 -10.21
CA LEU A 221 -9.32 38.86 -10.15
C LEU A 221 -9.36 39.60 -11.50
N PRO A 222 -9.51 40.93 -11.51
CA PRO A 222 -9.52 41.68 -12.75
C PRO A 222 -8.14 41.71 -13.39
N ASP A 223 -8.13 41.67 -14.73
CA ASP A 223 -6.92 41.93 -15.51
C ASP A 223 -6.47 43.38 -15.29
N VAL A 224 -5.16 43.59 -15.18
CA VAL A 224 -4.57 44.93 -15.03
C VAL A 224 -4.31 45.52 -16.42
N PRO A 225 -5.00 46.60 -16.82
CA PRO A 225 -4.76 47.25 -18.11
C PRO A 225 -3.39 47.93 -18.14
N ASP A 226 -2.80 48.02 -19.34
CA ASP A 226 -1.53 48.75 -19.54
C ASP A 226 -1.67 50.23 -19.14
N GLY A 227 -0.79 50.69 -18.26
CA GLY A 227 -0.78 52.09 -17.80
C GLY A 227 -1.83 52.45 -16.75
N ALA A 228 -2.44 51.47 -16.08
CA ALA A 228 -3.40 51.74 -14.99
C ALA A 228 -2.75 52.48 -13.81
N GLU A 229 -3.21 53.71 -13.55
CA GLU A 229 -2.71 54.55 -12.45
C GLU A 229 -3.45 54.27 -11.11
N ASN A 230 -4.72 53.83 -11.17
CA ASN A 230 -5.58 53.57 -10.00
C ASN A 230 -5.97 52.08 -9.90
N LEU A 231 -5.07 51.24 -9.39
CA LEU A 231 -5.32 49.80 -9.25
C LEU A 231 -6.46 49.45 -8.27
N HIS A 232 -6.75 50.32 -7.30
CA HIS A 232 -7.79 50.09 -6.31
C HIS A 232 -9.22 50.30 -6.83
N GLU A 233 -9.38 50.94 -7.98
CA GLU A 233 -10.67 51.26 -8.61
C GLU A 233 -11.05 50.27 -9.71
N LEU A 234 -10.21 49.25 -9.96
CA LEU A 234 -10.50 48.23 -10.97
C LEU A 234 -11.81 47.51 -10.62
N PRO A 235 -12.73 47.36 -11.60
CA PRO A 235 -14.04 46.77 -11.37
C PRO A 235 -13.90 45.30 -10.97
N TYR A 236 -14.45 44.96 -9.81
CA TYR A 236 -14.50 43.61 -9.28
C TYR A 236 -15.96 43.12 -9.28
N GLU A 237 -16.23 41.98 -9.92
CA GLU A 237 -17.58 41.38 -9.98
C GLU A 237 -18.16 41.05 -8.58
N GLY A 238 -17.31 41.05 -7.55
CA GLY A 238 -17.73 41.08 -6.16
C GLY A 238 -17.85 39.69 -5.52
N SER A 239 -17.99 39.72 -4.18
CA SER A 239 -18.00 38.55 -3.31
C SER A 239 -19.13 37.55 -3.57
N VAL A 240 -20.19 37.95 -4.27
CA VAL A 240 -21.30 37.04 -4.63
C VAL A 240 -20.84 35.99 -5.64
N HIS A 241 -19.97 36.35 -6.59
CA HIS A 241 -19.48 35.43 -7.60
C HIS A 241 -18.53 34.38 -6.98
N THR A 242 -17.54 34.82 -6.21
CA THR A 242 -16.59 33.95 -5.50
C THR A 242 -17.30 33.04 -4.50
N THR A 243 -18.27 33.56 -3.74
CA THR A 243 -19.11 32.75 -2.83
C THR A 243 -19.84 31.64 -3.59
N ARG A 244 -20.40 31.93 -4.76
CA ARG A 244 -21.07 30.92 -5.60
C ARG A 244 -20.11 29.82 -6.04
N ILE A 245 -18.89 30.16 -6.47
CA ILE A 245 -17.87 29.18 -6.85
C ILE A 245 -17.55 28.24 -5.67
N VAL A 246 -17.39 28.80 -4.47
CA VAL A 246 -17.12 28.00 -3.26
C VAL A 246 -18.28 27.07 -2.93
N LEU A 247 -19.52 27.55 -3.01
CA LEU A 247 -20.72 26.75 -2.76
C LEU A 247 -20.88 25.62 -3.78
N ASP A 248 -20.69 25.91 -5.07
CA ASP A 248 -20.72 24.89 -6.13
C ASP A 248 -19.64 23.82 -5.92
N ALA A 249 -18.41 24.22 -5.56
CA ALA A 249 -17.34 23.28 -5.26
C ALA A 249 -17.70 22.35 -4.09
N LYS A 250 -18.24 22.91 -3.01
CA LYS A 250 -18.70 22.14 -1.84
C LYS A 250 -19.84 21.20 -2.19
N GLU A 251 -20.80 21.66 -3.00
CA GLU A 251 -21.93 20.85 -3.44
C GLU A 251 -21.49 19.69 -4.34
N ARG A 252 -20.64 19.96 -5.33
CA ARG A 252 -20.09 18.93 -6.22
C ARG A 252 -19.25 17.90 -5.47
N MET A 253 -18.49 18.33 -4.47
CA MET A 253 -17.75 17.42 -3.59
C MET A 253 -18.68 16.57 -2.73
N LYS A 254 -19.74 17.15 -2.17
CA LYS A 254 -20.73 16.44 -1.36
C LYS A 254 -21.51 15.40 -2.18
N ASN A 255 -21.86 15.77 -3.41
CA ASN A 255 -22.63 14.93 -4.33
C ASN A 255 -21.75 14.05 -5.21
N TYR A 256 -20.42 14.06 -5.00
CA TYR A 256 -19.50 13.28 -5.80
C TYR A 256 -19.86 11.79 -5.71
N ARG A 257 -20.02 11.18 -6.88
CA ARG A 257 -20.17 9.75 -7.06
C ARG A 257 -19.09 9.31 -8.02
N ARG A 258 -18.38 8.26 -7.65
CA ARG A 258 -17.40 7.63 -8.51
C ARG A 258 -18.09 7.22 -9.81
N CYS A 259 -17.52 7.62 -10.94
CA CYS A 259 -17.97 7.10 -12.23
C CYS A 259 -17.37 5.69 -12.36
N ASP A 260 -18.20 4.65 -12.21
CA ASP A 260 -17.72 3.28 -12.37
C ASP A 260 -17.17 3.13 -13.79
N SER A 261 -15.86 2.98 -13.91
CA SER A 261 -15.22 2.65 -15.18
C SER A 261 -15.76 1.30 -15.66
N PRO A 262 -15.94 1.09 -16.97
CA PRO A 262 -16.41 -0.18 -17.49
C PRO A 262 -15.50 -1.32 -17.01
N PRO A 263 -16.06 -2.50 -16.71
CA PRO A 263 -15.28 -3.61 -16.18
C PRO A 263 -14.14 -3.93 -17.15
N VAL A 264 -12.91 -3.92 -16.62
CA VAL A 264 -11.73 -4.41 -17.34
C VAL A 264 -12.06 -5.82 -17.84
N TYR A 265 -11.99 -6.02 -19.16
CA TYR A 265 -12.20 -7.31 -19.81
C TYR A 265 -11.46 -8.40 -19.04
N THR A 266 -12.21 -9.23 -18.32
CA THR A 266 -11.70 -10.51 -17.86
C THR A 266 -11.34 -11.31 -19.10
N SER A 267 -10.13 -11.84 -19.18
CA SER A 267 -9.64 -12.67 -20.28
C SER A 267 -10.40 -14.00 -20.47
N ASN A 268 -11.52 -14.19 -19.77
CA ASN A 268 -12.44 -15.29 -19.98
C ASN A 268 -13.70 -14.74 -20.66
N PRO A 269 -13.96 -15.08 -21.93
CA PRO A 269 -15.23 -14.74 -22.55
C PRO A 269 -16.36 -15.36 -21.73
N PRO A 270 -17.51 -14.68 -21.57
CA PRO A 270 -18.69 -15.31 -20.98
C PRO A 270 -19.00 -16.59 -21.77
N PRO A 271 -19.44 -17.68 -21.10
CA PRO A 271 -19.81 -18.89 -21.80
C PRO A 271 -20.85 -18.51 -22.87
N PRO A 272 -20.71 -19.01 -24.11
CA PRO A 272 -21.63 -18.68 -25.17
C PRO A 272 -23.07 -19.00 -24.73
N PRO A 273 -24.06 -18.17 -25.13
CA PRO A 273 -25.45 -18.43 -24.78
C PRO A 273 -25.81 -19.85 -25.21
N PHE A 274 -26.47 -20.58 -24.30
CA PHE A 274 -26.85 -21.98 -24.49
C PHE A 274 -27.67 -22.08 -25.79
N ASN A 275 -27.06 -22.60 -26.86
CA ASN A 275 -27.74 -22.82 -28.11
C ASN A 275 -28.34 -24.24 -28.06
N PRO A 276 -29.67 -24.41 -27.97
CA PRO A 276 -30.30 -25.71 -27.83
C PRO A 276 -30.14 -26.64 -29.05
N TYR A 277 -29.49 -26.17 -30.12
CA TYR A 277 -29.20 -26.94 -31.34
C TYR A 277 -27.86 -27.69 -31.34
N TYR A 278 -26.99 -27.49 -30.36
CA TYR A 278 -25.79 -28.32 -30.20
C TYR A 278 -26.02 -29.35 -29.09
N GLY A 279 -26.17 -30.62 -29.50
CA GLY A 279 -26.19 -31.75 -28.58
C GLY A 279 -24.91 -31.83 -27.73
N PRO A 280 -24.93 -32.57 -26.61
CA PRO A 280 -23.83 -32.58 -25.66
C PRO A 280 -22.54 -33.07 -26.32
N PRO A 281 -21.38 -32.40 -26.13
CA PRO A 281 -20.11 -32.95 -26.55
C PRO A 281 -19.86 -34.24 -25.77
N LEU A 282 -19.61 -35.31 -26.51
CA LEU A 282 -19.11 -36.57 -25.96
C LEU A 282 -17.81 -36.31 -25.20
N ASP A 283 -17.82 -36.74 -23.94
CA ASP A 283 -16.72 -37.24 -23.13
C ASP A 283 -15.32 -36.67 -23.44
N ASN A 284 -14.82 -35.80 -22.57
CA ASN A 284 -13.38 -35.67 -22.38
C ASN A 284 -13.06 -35.62 -20.88
N ARG A 285 -12.91 -36.82 -20.32
CA ARG A 285 -12.19 -37.11 -19.08
C ARG A 285 -10.83 -36.39 -19.08
N ASN A 286 -10.72 -35.22 -18.43
CA ASN A 286 -9.49 -34.70 -17.80
C ASN A 286 -9.66 -33.31 -17.14
N SER A 287 -10.64 -33.16 -16.24
CA SER A 287 -10.68 -32.01 -15.31
C SER A 287 -10.57 -32.47 -13.87
N LEU A 288 -9.39 -33.00 -13.52
CA LEU A 288 -8.91 -33.06 -12.14
C LEU A 288 -7.96 -31.90 -11.92
N LEU A 289 -8.48 -30.71 -11.61
CA LEU A 289 -7.68 -29.64 -11.01
C LEU A 289 -8.54 -28.89 -10.00
N TYR A 290 -8.03 -28.89 -8.77
CA TYR A 290 -8.53 -28.29 -7.53
C TYR A 290 -9.52 -29.12 -6.70
N PRO A 291 -9.04 -29.78 -5.62
CA PRO A 291 -9.88 -30.05 -4.47
C PRO A 291 -10.21 -28.72 -3.75
N PRO A 292 -11.39 -28.60 -3.12
CA PRO A 292 -11.76 -27.42 -2.35
C PRO A 292 -10.86 -27.29 -1.11
N LEU A 293 -10.27 -26.10 -0.91
CA LEU A 293 -9.48 -25.78 0.28
C LEU A 293 -10.41 -25.82 1.51
N ALA A 294 -10.05 -26.61 2.51
CA ALA A 294 -10.77 -26.73 3.77
C ALA A 294 -10.82 -25.37 4.50
N GLY A 295 -12.03 -24.93 4.83
CA GLY A 295 -12.40 -23.54 5.12
C GLY A 295 -12.02 -22.94 6.48
N ASN A 296 -11.01 -23.42 7.21
CA ASN A 296 -10.85 -22.99 8.62
C ASN A 296 -9.69 -22.03 8.93
N GLN A 297 -8.95 -21.52 7.93
CA GLN A 297 -7.91 -20.50 8.15
C GLN A 297 -8.09 -19.20 7.37
N VAL A 298 -8.88 -19.22 6.28
CA VAL A 298 -9.18 -18.00 5.51
C VAL A 298 -10.08 -17.07 6.32
N GLU A 299 -11.00 -17.59 7.13
CA GLU A 299 -11.87 -16.82 8.03
C GLU A 299 -11.10 -16.03 9.10
N SER A 300 -9.99 -16.57 9.62
CA SER A 300 -9.16 -15.87 10.61
C SER A 300 -8.43 -14.65 10.03
N ALA A 301 -8.08 -14.71 8.74
CA ALA A 301 -7.51 -13.56 8.02
C ALA A 301 -8.57 -12.48 7.71
N PHE A 302 -9.83 -12.88 7.50
CA PHE A 302 -10.94 -11.94 7.33
C PHE A 302 -11.28 -11.19 8.63
N GLN A 303 -11.22 -11.85 9.79
CA GLN A 303 -11.54 -11.25 11.09
C GLN A 303 -10.54 -10.17 11.54
N LYS A 304 -9.28 -10.24 11.09
CA LYS A 304 -8.25 -9.22 11.38
C LYS A 304 -8.32 -7.98 10.47
N LEU A 305 -9.12 -8.03 9.41
CA LEU A 305 -9.24 -6.93 8.42
C LEU A 305 -10.56 -6.14 8.56
N GLY A 306 -11.36 -6.38 9.60
CA GLY A 306 -12.54 -5.58 9.91
C GLY A 306 -13.54 -5.52 8.76
N VAL A 307 -14.03 -6.69 8.33
CA VAL A 307 -15.37 -6.81 7.76
C VAL A 307 -16.30 -7.24 8.88
#